data_AF-A0A024TWG3-F1
#
_entry.id   AF-A0A024TWG3-F1
#
_cell.length_a   1.000
_cell.length_b   1.000
_cell.length_c   1.000
_cell.angle_alpha   90.00
_cell.angle_beta   90.00
_cell.angle_gamma   90.00
#
_symmetry.space_group_name_H-M   'P 1'
#
loop_
_entity.id
_entity.type
_entity.pdbx_description
1 polymer ?
#
loop_
_entity_poly.entity_id
_entity_poly.type
_entity_poly.pdbx_seq_one_letter_code
_entity_poly.pdbx_strand_id
1 'polypeptide(L)'
;MAGYTAISLDEDDVTESTPLTPRGRYQHASSWLSHKLLLGFLGGCCLVMASAHWLAPLTMMSTVSSLHKSSEQGHPVQKFIKRNDTNEDDLFCGIAGQESGYIKLPHKEDDHYFYWFFESRRNSHTDPLILWLTGGPGCSSLMALLHENGPCVVDKDLKTQLNPLSWNNIANMLWLDQPTGVGFSYGAPGDFDENEDQVGENI
;
A
#
# COMPACT_ATOMS: atom_id res chain seq x y z
N MET A 1 18.97 -6.25 -42.31
CA MET A 1 17.95 -5.62 -43.20
C MET A 1 16.75 -5.35 -42.33
N ALA A 2 16.45 -4.07 -42.13
CA ALA A 2 15.34 -3.61 -41.31
C ALA A 2 14.02 -3.79 -42.05
N GLY A 3 12.97 -4.15 -41.32
CA GLY A 3 11.59 -4.14 -41.80
C GLY A 3 10.70 -3.70 -40.65
N TYR A 4 10.47 -2.39 -40.56
CA TYR A 4 9.42 -1.81 -39.71
C TYR A 4 8.17 -1.64 -40.59
N THR A 5 7.05 -2.19 -40.16
CA THR A 5 5.74 -1.91 -40.76
C THR A 5 5.06 -0.87 -39.88
N ALA A 6 4.93 0.35 -40.41
CA ALA A 6 4.14 1.41 -39.81
C ALA A 6 2.65 1.15 -40.08
N ILE A 7 1.82 1.28 -39.04
CA ILE A 7 0.36 1.36 -39.18
C ILE A 7 0.01 2.84 -39.20
N SER A 8 -0.55 3.29 -40.32
CA SER A 8 -1.07 4.63 -40.55
C SER A 8 -2.33 4.86 -39.72
N LEU A 9 -2.40 6.02 -39.07
CA LEU A 9 -3.62 6.56 -38.48
C LEU A 9 -4.40 7.26 -39.59
N ASP A 10 -5.61 6.78 -39.88
CA ASP A 10 -6.59 7.53 -40.65
C ASP A 10 -7.47 8.31 -39.65
N GLU A 11 -7.21 9.62 -39.57
CA GLU A 11 -8.19 10.62 -39.12
C GLU A 11 -9.24 10.75 -40.23
N ASP A 12 -10.48 10.33 -39.97
CA ASP A 12 -11.70 10.87 -40.58
C ASP A 12 -12.92 10.14 -39.98
N ASP A 13 -13.67 10.82 -39.11
CA ASP A 13 -15.11 11.06 -39.30
C ASP A 13 -15.70 11.75 -38.05
N VAL A 14 -15.84 13.07 -38.15
CA VAL A 14 -16.72 13.87 -37.29
C VAL A 14 -18.01 14.06 -38.07
N THR A 15 -19.10 13.46 -37.62
CA THR A 15 -20.43 14.07 -37.42
C THR A 15 -21.48 12.99 -37.17
N GLU A 16 -22.20 13.05 -36.03
CA GLU A 16 -23.68 13.18 -36.02
C GLU A 16 -24.19 13.27 -34.58
N SER A 17 -24.87 14.38 -34.31
CA SER A 17 -25.56 14.70 -33.07
C SER A 17 -27.03 14.27 -33.15
N THR A 18 -27.56 13.57 -32.13
CA THR A 18 -28.92 13.86 -31.61
C THR A 18 -29.21 13.15 -30.26
N PRO A 19 -30.09 13.71 -29.40
CA PRO A 19 -30.10 13.39 -27.96
C PRO A 19 -31.41 12.77 -27.42
N LEU A 20 -31.32 12.33 -26.15
CA LEU A 20 -32.37 12.07 -25.14
C LEU A 20 -33.21 10.78 -25.22
N THR A 21 -33.11 9.95 -24.18
CA THR A 21 -34.23 9.69 -23.23
C THR A 21 -33.77 8.87 -22.01
N PRO A 22 -34.04 9.33 -20.78
CA PRO A 22 -34.19 8.45 -19.62
C PRO A 22 -35.68 8.31 -19.26
N ARG A 23 -36.22 7.09 -19.36
CA ARG A 23 -37.43 6.63 -18.63
C ARG A 23 -36.95 5.62 -17.58
N GLY A 24 -37.35 5.63 -16.31
CA GLY A 24 -38.50 6.27 -15.71
C GLY A 24 -38.33 6.57 -14.22
N ARG A 25 -39.36 7.23 -13.72
CA ARG A 25 -39.52 7.92 -12.43
C ARG A 25 -40.56 7.18 -11.58
N TYR A 26 -40.35 7.18 -10.26
CA TYR A 26 -41.35 7.14 -9.16
C TYR A 26 -42.29 5.91 -9.08
N GLN A 27 -42.70 5.37 -7.92
CA GLN A 27 -43.31 6.01 -6.75
C GLN A 27 -43.37 5.07 -5.52
N HIS A 28 -43.44 5.69 -4.32
CA HIS A 28 -44.26 5.36 -3.14
C HIS A 28 -44.04 4.07 -2.33
N ALA A 29 -43.90 4.25 -1.00
CA ALA A 29 -44.88 3.83 0.04
C ALA A 29 -44.13 3.69 1.39
N SER A 30 -44.21 4.70 2.26
CA SER A 30 -45.21 4.85 3.34
C SER A 30 -44.85 4.13 4.64
N SER A 31 -44.62 4.98 5.65
CA SER A 31 -44.77 4.78 7.09
C SER A 31 -45.52 3.53 7.58
N TRP A 32 -44.93 2.89 8.60
CA TRP A 32 -45.70 2.22 9.65
C TRP A 32 -45.27 2.77 11.02
N LEU A 33 -46.17 3.56 11.62
CA LEU A 33 -46.35 3.63 13.07
C LEU A 33 -46.56 2.19 13.58
N SER A 34 -46.08 1.80 14.76
CA SER A 34 -46.85 2.01 15.99
C SER A 34 -46.08 1.63 17.26
N HIS A 35 -46.31 2.46 18.27
CA HIS A 35 -45.99 2.36 19.70
C HIS A 35 -46.13 0.98 20.38
N LYS A 36 -45.31 0.75 21.42
CA LYS A 36 -45.68 0.72 22.87
C LYS A 36 -44.46 0.28 23.70
N LEU A 37 -43.96 1.13 24.63
CA LEU A 37 -44.09 1.01 26.10
C LEU A 37 -43.57 -0.35 26.64
N LEU A 38 -42.68 -0.44 27.65
CA LEU A 38 -42.94 -0.07 29.06
C LEU A 38 -41.71 -0.45 29.96
N LEU A 39 -41.39 0.38 30.97
CA LEU A 39 -40.84 0.12 32.35
C LEU A 39 -39.72 -0.96 32.53
N GLY A 40 -38.57 -0.74 33.18
CA GLY A 40 -38.30 0.04 34.40
C GLY A 40 -38.18 -0.89 35.63
N PHE A 41 -36.96 -1.26 36.05
CA PHE A 41 -36.57 -1.82 37.38
C PHE A 41 -35.05 -1.58 37.53
N LEU A 42 -34.54 -0.66 38.35
CA LEU A 42 -34.38 -0.62 39.82
C LEU A 42 -33.62 -1.82 40.44
N GLY A 43 -32.50 -1.49 41.11
CA GLY A 43 -31.81 -2.32 42.11
C GLY A 43 -30.45 -2.82 41.61
N GLY A 44 -29.29 -2.48 42.17
CA GLY A 44 -29.00 -2.05 43.54
C GLY A 44 -27.95 -3.00 44.13
N CYS A 45 -26.76 -2.45 44.39
CA CYS A 45 -25.67 -2.93 45.24
C CYS A 45 -25.93 -4.17 46.12
N CYS A 46 -24.99 -5.12 46.09
CA CYS A 46 -24.63 -5.86 47.30
C CYS A 46 -23.12 -6.10 47.34
N LEU A 47 -22.43 -5.28 48.15
CA LEU A 47 -21.13 -5.59 48.73
C LEU A 47 -21.29 -6.76 49.70
N VAL A 48 -20.43 -7.77 49.64
CA VAL A 48 -19.94 -8.45 50.84
C VAL A 48 -18.47 -8.81 50.62
N MET A 49 -17.61 -8.16 51.42
CA MET A 49 -16.23 -8.53 51.69
C MET A 49 -16.19 -9.43 52.93
N ALA A 50 -15.47 -10.55 52.89
CA ALA A 50 -14.88 -11.28 54.02
C ALA A 50 -14.29 -12.60 53.48
N SER A 51 -13.19 -13.21 53.94
CA SER A 51 -12.03 -12.84 54.73
C SER A 51 -11.16 -14.12 54.82
N ALA A 52 -9.85 -13.99 54.60
CA ALA A 52 -8.75 -14.70 55.26
C ALA A 52 -8.72 -16.25 55.44
N HIS A 53 -7.69 -16.84 54.82
CA HIS A 53 -6.68 -17.76 55.38
C HIS A 53 -7.05 -19.16 55.91
N TRP A 54 -6.54 -20.19 55.20
CA TRP A 54 -5.87 -21.35 55.81
C TRP A 54 -4.61 -21.72 55.01
N LEU A 55 -3.58 -22.15 55.73
CA LEU A 55 -2.19 -22.34 55.32
C LEU A 55 -1.88 -23.80 54.88
N ALA A 56 -1.27 -23.92 53.68
CA ALA A 56 -0.09 -24.74 53.30
C ALA A 56 -0.09 -26.30 53.43
N PRO A 57 0.95 -27.02 52.95
CA PRO A 57 1.49 -27.13 51.57
C PRO A 57 1.76 -28.60 51.15
N LEU A 58 2.01 -28.89 49.85
CA LEU A 58 3.10 -29.79 49.38
C LEU A 58 3.14 -29.88 47.83
N THR A 59 4.27 -29.43 47.28
CA THR A 59 5.01 -30.00 46.12
C THR A 59 4.25 -30.59 44.93
N MET A 60 4.24 -29.86 43.81
CA MET A 60 4.89 -30.32 42.58
C MET A 60 5.22 -29.13 41.68
N MET A 61 6.51 -28.85 41.54
CA MET A 61 7.06 -28.06 40.46
C MET A 61 7.04 -28.93 39.19
N SER A 62 6.28 -28.52 38.17
CA SER A 62 6.69 -28.70 36.79
C SER A 62 6.33 -27.44 36.02
N THR A 63 7.37 -26.69 35.66
CA THR A 63 7.33 -25.51 34.80
C THR A 63 6.77 -25.87 33.42
N VAL A 64 5.67 -25.24 33.01
CA VAL A 64 5.33 -25.08 31.60
C VAL A 64 5.43 -23.60 31.28
N SER A 65 6.65 -23.11 31.17
CA SER A 65 6.94 -21.90 30.41
C SER A 65 7.11 -22.33 28.96
N SER A 66 6.00 -22.56 28.26
CA SER A 66 6.04 -22.70 26.81
C SER A 66 5.56 -21.40 26.19
N LEU A 67 6.47 -20.81 25.41
CA LEU A 67 6.36 -19.53 24.74
C LEU A 67 5.08 -19.43 23.90
N HIS A 68 4.33 -18.35 24.09
CA HIS A 68 3.61 -17.71 22.99
C HIS A 68 4.24 -16.33 22.80
N LYS A 69 5.49 -16.31 22.31
CA LYS A 69 6.06 -15.10 21.73
C LYS A 69 5.56 -15.07 20.29
N SER A 70 4.67 -14.12 20.02
CA SER A 70 4.31 -13.67 18.68
C SER A 70 5.57 -13.64 17.82
N SER A 71 5.57 -14.42 16.74
CA SER A 71 6.59 -14.30 15.71
C SER A 71 6.30 -13.02 14.94
N GLU A 72 6.79 -11.89 15.45
CA GLU A 72 7.14 -10.78 14.58
C GLU A 72 8.36 -11.24 13.78
N GLN A 73 8.12 -11.93 12.67
CA GLN A 73 9.08 -11.99 11.58
C GLN A 73 9.09 -10.60 10.90
N GLY A 74 9.52 -9.60 11.66
CA GLY A 74 9.99 -8.34 11.08
C GLY A 74 11.19 -8.69 10.22
N HIS A 75 11.09 -8.39 8.93
CA HIS A 75 12.25 -8.32 8.07
C HIS A 75 13.30 -7.41 8.74
N PRO A 76 14.60 -7.70 8.61
CA PRO A 76 15.61 -6.83 9.16
C PRO A 76 15.46 -5.47 8.49
N VAL A 77 14.89 -4.50 9.21
CA VAL A 77 14.89 -3.09 8.84
C VAL A 77 16.34 -2.76 8.55
N GLN A 78 16.64 -2.56 7.27
CA GLN A 78 17.99 -2.26 6.86
C GLN A 78 18.41 -1.00 7.62
N LYS A 79 19.57 -1.10 8.28
CA LYS A 79 20.14 -0.08 9.14
C LYS A 79 20.10 1.27 8.42
N PHE A 80 19.21 2.17 8.84
CA PHE A 80 19.17 3.55 8.38
C PHE A 80 20.59 4.14 8.48
N ILE A 81 21.20 4.42 7.32
CA ILE A 81 22.49 5.09 7.24
C ILE A 81 22.32 6.44 7.93
N LYS A 82 22.97 6.63 9.08
CA LYS A 82 22.95 7.91 9.78
C LYS A 82 23.72 8.93 8.95
N ARG A 83 23.04 10.06 8.71
CA ARG A 83 23.34 11.30 7.96
C ARG A 83 24.76 11.89 8.03
N ASN A 84 25.72 11.31 8.74
CA ASN A 84 26.89 12.05 9.23
C ASN A 84 28.26 11.54 8.74
N ASP A 85 28.32 10.63 7.76
CA ASP A 85 29.60 10.00 7.35
C ASP A 85 29.79 9.81 5.83
N THR A 86 28.91 10.36 4.99
CA THR A 86 28.99 10.20 3.53
C THR A 86 28.81 11.55 2.85
N ASN A 87 29.65 11.85 1.86
CA ASN A 87 29.40 12.96 0.94
C ASN A 87 28.02 12.77 0.31
N GLU A 88 27.25 13.84 0.13
CA GLU A 88 25.92 13.78 -0.49
C GLU A 88 25.96 13.14 -1.90
N ASP A 89 27.12 13.18 -2.55
CA ASP A 89 27.41 12.61 -3.86
C ASP A 89 27.55 11.07 -3.87
N ASP A 90 27.78 10.44 -2.72
CA ASP A 90 27.90 8.98 -2.59
C ASP A 90 26.56 8.29 -2.29
N LEU A 91 25.50 9.07 -2.04
CA LEU A 91 24.22 8.55 -1.60
C LEU A 91 23.25 8.41 -2.79
N PHE A 92 22.87 7.18 -3.09
CA PHE A 92 21.94 6.86 -4.17
C PHE A 92 20.63 7.64 -3.99
N CYS A 93 20.33 8.53 -4.93
CA CYS A 93 19.15 9.40 -4.94
C CYS A 93 19.02 10.39 -3.76
N GLY A 94 20.16 10.79 -3.18
CA GLY A 94 20.26 11.86 -2.20
C GLY A 94 19.94 11.42 -0.76
N ILE A 95 19.74 12.40 0.13
CA ILE A 95 19.75 12.22 1.60
C ILE A 95 18.46 11.67 2.25
N ALA A 96 17.44 11.36 1.46
CA ALA A 96 16.18 10.86 2.00
C ALA A 96 16.33 9.40 2.47
N GLY A 97 15.70 9.05 3.59
CA GLY A 97 15.54 7.65 3.97
C GLY A 97 14.78 6.91 2.87
N GLN A 98 15.22 5.71 2.53
CA GLN A 98 14.60 4.88 1.51
C GLN A 98 14.59 3.41 1.93
N GLU A 99 13.59 2.69 1.44
CA GLU A 99 13.45 1.26 1.63
C GLU A 99 12.87 0.65 0.36
N SER A 100 13.36 -0.52 -0.04
CA SER A 100 12.77 -1.29 -1.12
C SER A 100 12.65 -2.75 -0.73
N GLY A 101 11.66 -3.43 -1.30
CA GLY A 101 11.36 -4.79 -0.95
C GLY A 101 10.16 -5.33 -1.70
N TYR A 102 9.59 -6.40 -1.16
CA TYR A 102 8.48 -7.11 -1.76
C TYR A 102 7.31 -7.22 -0.79
N ILE A 103 6.10 -7.07 -1.31
CA ILE A 103 4.84 -7.31 -0.59
C ILE A 103 4.22 -8.58 -1.16
N LYS A 104 4.14 -9.62 -0.34
CA LYS A 104 3.46 -10.88 -0.72
C LYS A 104 1.95 -10.69 -0.66
N LEU A 105 1.25 -11.01 -1.75
CA LEU A 105 -0.21 -10.90 -1.80
C LEU A 105 -0.90 -12.12 -1.15
N PRO A 106 -1.95 -11.92 -0.34
CA PRO A 106 -2.57 -12.98 0.46
C PRO A 106 -3.48 -13.93 -0.33
N HIS A 107 -3.95 -13.53 -1.51
CA HIS A 107 -4.95 -14.26 -2.31
C HIS A 107 -4.40 -14.78 -3.64
N LYS A 108 -3.07 -14.89 -3.73
CA LYS A 108 -2.31 -15.38 -4.87
C LYS A 108 -1.43 -16.57 -4.45
N GLU A 109 -0.95 -17.36 -5.40
CA GLU A 109 -0.10 -18.53 -5.13
C GLU A 109 1.24 -18.11 -4.53
N ASP A 110 2.00 -17.31 -5.28
CA ASP A 110 3.28 -16.76 -4.83
C ASP A 110 3.57 -15.41 -5.48
N ASP A 111 2.61 -14.50 -5.44
CA ASP A 111 2.74 -13.16 -6.00
C ASP A 111 3.39 -12.18 -5.01
N HIS A 112 4.38 -11.44 -5.51
CA HIS A 112 5.20 -10.48 -4.78
C HIS A 112 5.33 -9.19 -5.57
N TYR A 113 4.67 -8.14 -5.09
CA TYR A 113 4.80 -6.81 -5.67
C TYR A 113 6.05 -6.11 -5.12
N PHE A 114 6.92 -5.67 -6.02
CA PHE A 114 8.08 -4.86 -5.68
C PHE A 114 7.65 -3.43 -5.39
N TYR A 115 8.21 -2.86 -4.33
CA TYR A 115 8.01 -1.47 -3.99
C TYR A 115 9.34 -0.77 -3.74
N TRP A 116 9.33 0.55 -3.97
CA TRP A 116 10.39 1.43 -3.53
C TRP A 116 9.80 2.66 -2.83
N PHE A 117 10.11 2.79 -1.56
CA PHE A 117 9.67 3.84 -0.68
C PHE A 117 10.77 4.89 -0.47
N PHE A 118 10.38 6.16 -0.49
CA PHE A 118 11.22 7.29 -0.09
C PHE A 118 10.50 8.19 0.90
N GLU A 119 11.18 8.51 1.98
CA GLU A 119 10.71 9.47 2.97
C GLU A 119 10.58 10.89 2.39
N SER A 120 9.66 11.67 2.97
CA SER A 120 9.60 13.11 2.71
C SER A 120 10.89 13.80 3.15
N ARG A 121 11.43 14.64 2.29
CA ARG A 121 12.59 15.49 2.58
C ARG A 121 12.26 16.62 3.57
N ARG A 122 10.98 17.00 3.69
CA ARG A 122 10.54 18.06 4.61
C ARG A 122 10.31 17.51 6.02
N ASN A 123 9.32 16.66 6.22
CA ASN A 123 9.10 15.96 7.49
C ASN A 123 8.34 14.65 7.28
N SER A 124 9.06 13.52 7.24
CA SER A 124 8.50 12.20 7.02
C SER A 124 7.46 11.75 8.05
N HIS A 125 7.44 12.33 9.24
CA HIS A 125 6.49 11.95 10.30
C HIS A 125 5.12 12.65 10.16
N THR A 126 5.06 13.79 9.47
CA THR A 126 3.83 14.60 9.37
C THR A 126 3.32 14.73 7.94
N ASP A 127 4.20 14.52 6.96
CA ASP A 127 3.84 14.62 5.55
C ASP A 127 3.05 13.38 5.08
N PRO A 128 2.13 13.54 4.10
CA PRO A 128 1.28 12.45 3.65
C PRO A 128 2.06 11.34 2.97
N LEU A 129 1.50 10.13 2.97
CA LEU A 129 1.93 9.03 2.11
C LEU A 129 1.19 9.10 0.78
N ILE A 130 1.93 9.00 -0.32
CA ILE A 130 1.40 8.96 -1.69
C ILE A 130 1.87 7.67 -2.34
N LEU A 131 0.91 6.88 -2.85
CA LEU A 131 1.16 5.74 -3.73
C LEU A 131 1.18 6.23 -5.17
N TRP A 132 2.22 5.85 -5.92
CA TRP A 132 2.34 6.10 -7.35
C TRP A 132 2.26 4.81 -8.14
N LEU A 133 1.41 4.81 -9.17
CA LEU A 133 1.18 3.70 -10.08
C LEU A 133 1.38 4.18 -11.52
N THR A 134 2.34 3.58 -12.22
CA THR A 134 2.48 3.76 -13.67
C THR A 134 1.52 2.85 -14.42
N GLY A 135 0.94 3.37 -15.51
CA GLY A 135 0.00 2.65 -16.37
C GLY A 135 0.68 1.82 -17.47
N GLY A 136 0.13 1.88 -18.69
CA GLY A 136 0.64 1.13 -19.84
C GLY A 136 -0.48 0.41 -20.58
N PRO A 137 -0.97 -0.74 -20.08
CA PRO A 137 -0.66 -1.46 -18.84
C PRO A 137 0.71 -2.14 -18.83
N GLY A 138 1.22 -2.48 -17.64
CA GLY A 138 2.42 -3.30 -17.48
C GLY A 138 3.76 -2.55 -17.47
N CYS A 139 3.75 -1.21 -17.40
CA CYS A 139 4.99 -0.44 -17.25
C CYS A 139 5.36 -0.29 -15.77
N SER A 140 6.66 -0.43 -15.48
CA SER A 140 7.20 -0.29 -14.12
C SER A 140 7.04 1.13 -13.59
N SER A 141 6.67 1.24 -12.32
CA SER A 141 6.62 2.51 -11.59
C SER A 141 8.01 3.09 -11.32
N LEU A 142 9.07 2.28 -11.42
CA LEU A 142 10.44 2.76 -11.31
C LEU A 142 10.84 3.66 -12.48
N MET A 143 10.17 3.55 -13.62
CA MET A 143 10.35 4.49 -14.72
C MET A 143 9.98 5.91 -14.27
N ALA A 144 8.83 6.08 -13.63
CA ALA A 144 8.41 7.37 -13.10
C ALA A 144 9.30 7.85 -11.94
N LEU A 145 9.75 6.91 -11.09
CA LEU A 145 10.70 7.20 -10.02
C LEU A 145 12.01 7.80 -10.58
N LEU A 146 12.57 7.22 -11.64
CA LEU A 146 13.90 7.58 -12.15
C LEU A 146 13.87 8.61 -13.29
N HIS A 147 12.72 8.88 -13.90
CA HIS A 147 12.63 9.79 -15.06
C HIS A 147 11.57 10.88 -14.95
N GLU A 148 10.63 10.79 -14.00
CA GLU A 148 9.53 11.76 -13.87
C GLU A 148 9.63 12.53 -12.56
N ASN A 149 9.08 11.96 -11.48
CA ASN A 149 8.78 12.69 -10.25
C ASN A 149 9.49 12.16 -9.01
N GLY A 150 10.32 11.12 -9.15
CA GLY A 150 11.06 10.58 -8.02
C GLY A 150 12.24 11.46 -7.59
N PRO A 151 12.97 11.01 -6.56
CA PRO A 151 13.96 11.80 -5.84
C PRO A 151 15.18 12.17 -6.68
N CYS A 152 15.41 11.44 -7.76
CA CYS A 152 16.59 11.56 -8.59
C CYS A 152 16.26 11.23 -10.04
N VAL A 153 17.14 11.64 -10.94
CA VAL A 153 17.13 11.22 -12.33
C VAL A 153 18.42 10.49 -12.65
N VAL A 154 18.33 9.44 -13.48
CA VAL A 154 19.51 8.72 -13.97
C VAL A 154 20.08 9.46 -15.18
N ASP A 155 21.35 9.83 -15.11
CA ASP A 155 22.06 10.47 -16.21
C ASP A 155 22.65 9.48 -17.21
N LYS A 156 23.19 10.01 -18.32
CA LYS A 156 23.83 9.21 -19.38
C LYS A 156 25.06 8.43 -18.92
N ASP A 157 25.66 8.81 -17.79
CA ASP A 157 26.84 8.18 -17.21
C ASP A 157 26.45 7.16 -16.13
N LEU A 158 25.15 6.81 -16.05
CA LEU A 158 24.53 5.88 -15.10
C LEU A 158 24.69 6.32 -13.63
N LYS A 159 24.85 7.62 -13.41
CA LYS A 159 24.84 8.22 -12.07
C LYS A 159 23.47 8.84 -11.80
N THR A 160 23.12 8.90 -10.52
CA THR A 160 21.89 9.57 -10.08
C THR A 160 22.18 11.02 -9.74
N GLN A 161 21.39 11.94 -10.28
CA GLN A 161 21.40 13.35 -9.90
C GLN A 161 20.12 13.68 -9.15
N LEU A 162 20.22 14.50 -8.11
CA LEU A 162 19.07 14.90 -7.30
C LEU A 162 18.04 15.63 -8.17
N ASN A 163 16.76 15.22 -8.07
CA ASN A 163 15.65 15.94 -8.68
C ASN A 163 15.15 17.03 -7.71
N PRO A 164 15.37 18.33 -8.01
CA PRO A 164 14.91 19.41 -7.15
C PRO A 164 13.38 19.56 -7.16
N LEU A 165 12.69 19.01 -8.15
CA LEU A 165 11.23 19.04 -8.30
C LEU A 165 10.55 17.73 -7.90
N SER A 166 11.26 16.86 -7.16
CA SER A 166 10.70 15.59 -6.72
C SER A 166 9.46 15.77 -5.86
N TRP A 167 8.50 14.87 -6.03
CA TRP A 167 7.30 14.83 -5.19
C TRP A 167 7.61 14.47 -3.74
N ASN A 168 8.72 13.77 -3.48
CA ASN A 168 9.14 13.49 -2.11
C ASN A 168 9.69 14.71 -1.36
N ASN A 169 9.68 15.91 -1.97
CA ASN A 169 9.96 17.16 -1.26
C ASN A 169 8.93 17.46 -0.15
N ILE A 170 7.69 16.99 -0.30
CA ILE A 170 6.56 17.31 0.62
C ILE A 170 5.69 16.10 0.97
N ALA A 171 6.09 14.90 0.60
CA ALA A 171 5.34 13.66 0.81
C ALA A 171 6.29 12.47 0.98
N ASN A 172 5.85 11.48 1.73
CA ASN A 172 6.40 10.14 1.68
C ASN A 172 5.87 9.47 0.42
N MET A 173 6.75 8.92 -0.42
CA MET A 173 6.37 8.41 -1.73
C MET A 173 6.62 6.90 -1.80
N LEU A 174 5.65 6.16 -2.34
CA LEU A 174 5.73 4.72 -2.58
C LEU A 174 5.47 4.45 -4.05
N TRP A 175 6.48 4.00 -4.80
CA TRP A 175 6.29 3.49 -6.16
C TRP A 175 6.11 1.98 -6.11
N LEU A 176 5.05 1.49 -6.73
CA LEU A 176 4.68 0.07 -6.73
C LEU A 176 4.69 -0.48 -8.15
N ASP A 177 5.44 -1.54 -8.38
CA ASP A 177 5.38 -2.27 -9.63
C ASP A 177 4.17 -3.22 -9.61
N GLN A 178 3.20 -2.95 -10.47
CA GLN A 178 1.97 -3.72 -10.62
C GLN A 178 1.57 -3.79 -12.10
N PRO A 179 0.83 -4.83 -12.53
CA PRO A 179 0.52 -6.07 -11.80
C PRO A 179 1.70 -7.06 -11.76
N THR A 180 1.43 -8.33 -11.42
CA THR A 180 2.39 -9.43 -11.39
C THR A 180 3.21 -9.51 -12.69
N GLY A 181 4.53 -9.63 -12.55
CA GLY A 181 5.46 -9.70 -13.70
C GLY A 181 5.89 -8.34 -14.28
N VAL A 182 5.40 -7.22 -13.72
CA VAL A 182 5.86 -5.88 -14.09
C VAL A 182 7.13 -5.51 -13.33
N GLY A 183 8.12 -4.97 -14.05
CA GLY A 183 9.35 -4.46 -13.45
C GLY A 183 10.07 -5.54 -12.64
N PHE A 184 10.17 -5.34 -11.32
CA PHE A 184 10.76 -6.33 -10.42
C PHE A 184 9.73 -7.26 -9.75
N SER A 185 8.42 -6.99 -9.88
CA SER A 185 7.36 -7.84 -9.33
C SER A 185 7.33 -9.20 -10.02
N TYR A 186 7.05 -10.25 -9.26
CA TYR A 186 7.06 -11.63 -9.76
C TYR A 186 5.97 -12.47 -9.09
N GLY A 187 5.54 -13.52 -9.79
CA GLY A 187 4.56 -14.47 -9.25
C GLY A 187 4.49 -15.75 -10.07
N ALA A 188 3.63 -16.67 -9.63
CA ALA A 188 3.39 -17.90 -10.38
C ALA A 188 2.64 -17.62 -11.69
N PRO A 189 2.69 -18.51 -12.71
CA PRO A 189 1.94 -18.31 -13.96
C PRO A 189 0.43 -18.11 -13.79
N GLY A 190 -0.16 -18.63 -12.71
CA GLY A 190 -1.58 -18.44 -12.39
C GLY A 190 -1.90 -17.12 -11.69
N ASP A 191 -0.89 -16.34 -11.28
CA ASP A 191 -1.06 -15.09 -10.54
C ASP A 191 -1.19 -13.87 -11.45
N PHE A 192 -0.93 -13.99 -12.75
CA PHE A 192 -1.04 -12.88 -13.70
C PHE A 192 -2.48 -12.37 -13.82
N ASP A 193 -2.65 -11.05 -13.68
CA ASP A 193 -3.93 -10.38 -13.85
C ASP A 193 -4.24 -10.15 -15.34
N GLU A 194 -5.48 -10.37 -15.74
CA GLU A 194 -5.96 -10.26 -17.13
C GLU A 194 -6.86 -9.04 -17.37
N ASN A 195 -7.33 -8.38 -16.31
CA ASN A 195 -8.21 -7.21 -16.37
C ASN A 195 -8.02 -6.28 -15.17
N GLU A 196 -8.59 -5.07 -15.28
CA GLU A 196 -8.50 -4.02 -14.28
C GLU A 196 -9.19 -4.36 -12.94
N ASP A 197 -10.21 -5.21 -12.95
CA ASP A 197 -10.89 -5.63 -11.72
C ASP A 197 -9.94 -6.48 -10.87
N GLN A 198 -9.25 -7.45 -11.49
CA GLN A 198 -8.25 -8.29 -10.81
C GLN A 198 -7.07 -7.47 -10.29
N VAL A 199 -6.58 -6.51 -11.09
CA VAL A 199 -5.52 -5.59 -10.65
C VAL A 199 -5.99 -4.75 -9.46
N GLY A 200 -7.22 -4.23 -9.52
CA GLY A 200 -7.80 -3.41 -8.46
C GLY A 200 -8.02 -4.15 -7.14
N GLU A 201 -8.23 -5.47 -7.18
CA GLU A 201 -8.32 -6.31 -5.98
C GLU A 201 -6.97 -6.51 -5.27
N ASN A 202 -5.85 -6.29 -5.97
CA ASN A 202 -4.49 -6.53 -5.49
C ASN A 202 -3.77 -5.28 -4.94
N ILE A 203 -4.40 -4.08 -5.03
CA ILE A 203 -3.84 -2.78 -4.60
C ILE A 203 -4.58 -2.24 -3.38
#